data_AF-A0AAV9UB97-F1
#
_entry.id   AF-A0AAV9UB97-F1
#
_cell.length_a   1.000
_cell.length_b   1.000
_cell.length_c   1.000
_cell.angle_alpha   90.00
_cell.angle_beta   90.00
_cell.angle_gamma   90.00
#
_symmetry.space_group_name_H-M   'P 1'
#
loop_
_entity.id
_entity.type
_entity.pdbx_description
1 polymer ?
#
loop_
_entity_poly.entity_id
_entity_poly.type
_entity_poly.pdbx_seq_one_letter_code
_entity_poly.pdbx_strand_id
1 'polypeptide(L)'
;MSLEGGIYTIKCKLQDDFVGRHLVEDRSLNPKPVYALVDSTEPPQWLVEKSEEGYLLCNRGGHATTIESKLFAVLGQDEALEKWAIEAQPHQGDNLYTIKKTDDSAGWIQTTEVGTEPDSFVINVGPLTVRESLPVQYLPSSLFEFVPVIDIEQ
;
A
#
# COMPACT_ATOMS: atom_id res chain seq x y z
N MET A 1 13.15 -7.38 10.70
CA MET A 1 12.03 -7.48 11.66
C MET A 1 10.74 -7.55 10.85
N SER A 2 9.76 -8.34 11.28
CA SER A 2 8.42 -8.36 10.67
C SER A 2 7.62 -7.13 11.11
N LEU A 3 6.76 -6.60 10.24
CA LEU A 3 5.79 -5.58 10.64
C LEU A 3 4.78 -6.20 11.63
N GLU A 4 4.32 -5.42 12.61
CA GLU A 4 3.25 -5.85 13.53
C GLU A 4 1.88 -5.40 13.05
N GLY A 5 0.84 -6.13 13.44
CA GLY A 5 -0.53 -5.71 13.14
C GLY A 5 -0.89 -4.41 13.86
N GLY A 6 -1.75 -3.59 13.27
CA GLY A 6 -2.13 -2.29 13.82
C GLY A 6 -2.66 -1.33 12.77
N ILE A 7 -2.86 -0.06 13.17
CA ILE A 7 -3.30 1.01 12.28
C ILE A 7 -2.08 1.84 11.87
N TYR A 8 -1.91 2.04 10.57
CA TYR A 8 -0.78 2.75 10.00
C TYR A 8 -1.24 3.78 8.97
N THR A 9 -0.47 4.85 8.81
CA THR A 9 -0.43 5.59 7.54
C THR A 9 0.70 5.01 6.70
N ILE A 10 0.44 4.82 5.41
CA ILE A 10 1.44 4.31 4.46
C ILE A 10 1.85 5.45 3.55
N LYS A 11 3.15 5.69 3.39
CA LYS A 11 3.70 6.65 2.44
C LYS A 11 4.57 5.99 1.41
N CYS A 12 4.56 6.44 0.18
CA CYS A 12 5.53 5.97 -0.81
C CYS A 12 6.76 6.89 -0.84
N LYS A 13 7.95 6.28 -0.81
CA LYS A 13 9.22 7.00 -0.75
C LYS A 13 9.52 7.84 -2.01
N LEU A 14 8.85 7.58 -3.13
CA LEU A 14 9.10 8.31 -4.38
C LEU A 14 8.85 9.81 -4.24
N GLN A 15 7.72 10.18 -3.63
CA GLN A 15 7.25 11.57 -3.50
C GLN A 15 6.79 11.93 -2.08
N ASP A 16 6.87 10.98 -1.12
CA ASP A 16 6.32 11.10 0.24
C ASP A 16 4.78 11.19 0.29
N ASP A 17 4.12 10.80 -0.80
CA ASP A 17 2.67 10.79 -0.94
C ASP A 17 2.04 9.69 -0.09
N PHE A 18 0.88 9.99 0.50
CA PHE A 18 0.13 9.00 1.26
C PHE A 18 -0.55 8.00 0.33
N VAL A 19 -0.42 6.71 0.61
CA VAL A 19 -1.09 5.66 -0.14
C VAL A 19 -2.46 5.41 0.46
N GLY A 20 -3.52 5.39 -0.35
CA GLY A 20 -4.87 5.11 0.13
C GLY A 20 -5.97 5.49 -0.85
N ARG A 21 -7.20 5.42 -0.35
CA ARG A 21 -8.41 5.89 -1.03
C ARG A 21 -8.68 7.36 -0.72
N HIS A 22 -9.39 8.03 -1.63
CA HIS A 22 -9.83 9.41 -1.42
C HIS A 22 -10.87 9.53 -0.29
N LEU A 23 -10.98 10.75 0.26
CA LEU A 23 -11.98 11.06 1.29
C LEU A 23 -13.41 10.90 0.77
N VAL A 24 -13.63 11.39 -0.45
CA VAL A 24 -14.93 11.44 -1.11
C VAL A 24 -14.88 10.53 -2.32
N GLU A 25 -15.79 9.56 -2.37
CA GLU A 25 -15.93 8.59 -3.45
C GLU A 25 -17.43 8.40 -3.77
N ASP A 26 -17.73 7.79 -4.91
CA ASP A 26 -19.09 7.38 -5.23
C ASP A 26 -19.58 6.28 -4.24
N ARG A 27 -20.91 6.18 -4.07
CA ARG A 27 -21.53 5.27 -3.09
C ARG A 27 -21.73 3.82 -3.58
N SER A 28 -21.19 3.45 -4.73
CA SER A 28 -21.28 2.06 -5.21
C SER A 28 -20.39 1.12 -4.39
N LEU A 29 -20.71 -0.16 -4.43
CA LEU A 29 -19.87 -1.25 -3.91
C LEU A 29 -18.80 -1.71 -4.91
N ASN A 30 -18.61 -0.98 -6.01
CA ASN A 30 -17.56 -1.28 -6.97
C ASN A 30 -16.19 -1.18 -6.28
N PRO A 31 -15.19 -1.96 -6.75
CA PRO A 31 -13.82 -1.82 -6.28
C PRO A 31 -13.37 -0.37 -6.34
N LYS A 32 -12.79 0.13 -5.25
CA LYS A 32 -12.34 1.51 -5.12
C LYS A 32 -10.85 1.59 -5.43
N PRO A 33 -10.41 2.44 -6.36
CA PRO A 33 -8.99 2.53 -6.68
C PRO A 33 -8.19 3.05 -5.49
N VAL A 34 -6.97 2.54 -5.34
CA VAL A 34 -6.00 3.01 -4.35
C VAL A 34 -4.92 3.79 -5.07
N TYR A 35 -4.63 4.99 -4.57
CA TYR A 35 -3.69 5.93 -5.17
C TYR A 35 -2.57 6.29 -4.19
N ALA A 36 -1.53 6.93 -4.73
CA ALA A 36 -0.69 7.84 -3.96
C ALA A 36 -1.32 9.23 -4.04
N LEU A 37 -1.68 9.81 -2.90
CA LEU A 37 -2.43 11.05 -2.75
C LEU A 37 -1.49 12.20 -2.42
N VAL A 38 -1.47 13.21 -3.29
CA VAL A 38 -0.74 14.45 -3.08
C VAL A 38 -1.50 15.32 -2.08
N ASP A 39 -0.81 15.87 -1.07
CA ASP A 39 -1.37 16.81 -0.09
C ASP A 39 -2.67 16.34 0.61
N SER A 40 -2.73 15.07 1.03
CA SER A 40 -3.87 14.58 1.81
C SER A 40 -3.95 15.28 3.18
N THR A 41 -4.92 16.18 3.33
CA THR A 41 -5.23 16.85 4.61
C THR A 41 -5.59 15.88 5.73
N GLU A 42 -6.13 14.72 5.38
CA GLU A 42 -6.41 13.61 6.30
C GLU A 42 -5.69 12.35 5.78
N PRO A 43 -4.57 11.94 6.41
CA PRO A 43 -3.82 10.76 5.99
C PRO A 43 -4.69 9.49 6.00
N PRO A 44 -4.76 8.73 4.89
CA PRO A 44 -5.48 7.45 4.85
C PRO A 44 -4.92 6.48 5.89
N GLN A 45 -5.80 5.96 6.72
CA GLN A 45 -5.49 4.95 7.72
C GLN A 45 -5.69 3.55 7.15
N TRP A 46 -4.68 2.71 7.35
CA TRP A 46 -4.66 1.31 6.96
C TRP A 46 -4.70 0.44 8.21
N LEU A 47 -5.70 -0.42 8.32
CA LEU A 47 -5.66 -1.54 9.23
C LEU A 47 -4.80 -2.63 8.59
N VAL A 48 -3.71 -2.98 9.25
CA VAL A 48 -2.79 -4.05 8.87
C VAL A 48 -3.04 -5.22 9.80
N GLU A 49 -3.54 -6.32 9.25
CA GLU A 49 -3.77 -7.56 10.00
C GLU A 49 -2.70 -8.58 9.62
N LYS A 50 -1.97 -9.06 10.62
CA LYS A 50 -0.91 -10.05 10.44
C LYS A 50 -1.47 -11.46 10.61
N SER A 51 -1.16 -12.35 9.67
CA SER A 51 -1.49 -13.78 9.72
C SER A 51 -0.25 -14.64 9.44
N GLU A 52 -0.35 -15.95 9.61
CA GLU A 52 0.74 -16.89 9.30
C GLU A 52 1.12 -16.88 7.80
N GLU A 53 0.17 -16.56 6.93
CA GLU A 53 0.33 -16.63 5.47
C GLU A 53 0.64 -15.26 4.82
N GLY A 54 0.79 -14.20 5.62
CA GLY A 54 1.02 -12.83 5.14
C GLY A 54 0.13 -11.80 5.84
N TYR A 55 -0.09 -10.67 5.18
CA TYR A 55 -0.80 -9.53 5.72
C TYR A 55 -2.07 -9.24 4.92
N LEU A 56 -3.15 -8.89 5.61
CA LEU A 56 -4.31 -8.25 5.01
C LEU A 56 -4.21 -6.74 5.24
N LEU A 57 -4.44 -5.97 4.18
CA LEU A 57 -4.37 -4.51 4.19
C LEU A 57 -5.76 -3.96 3.93
N CYS A 58 -6.34 -3.26 4.91
CA CYS A 58 -7.67 -2.70 4.80
C CYS A 58 -7.64 -1.18 4.91
N ASN A 59 -8.18 -0.49 3.90
CA ASN A 59 -8.33 0.97 3.91
C ASN A 59 -9.81 1.33 3.80
N ARG A 60 -10.32 2.01 4.83
CA ARG A 60 -11.73 2.46 4.91
C ARG A 60 -12.74 1.32 4.66
N GLY A 61 -12.49 0.17 5.28
CA GLY A 61 -13.35 -1.02 5.19
C GLY A 61 -13.21 -1.85 3.93
N GLY A 62 -12.31 -1.49 3.00
CA GLY A 62 -12.02 -2.26 1.80
C GLY A 62 -10.66 -2.94 1.85
N HIS A 63 -10.59 -4.21 1.43
CA HIS A 63 -9.36 -4.99 1.40
C HIS A 63 -8.59 -4.74 0.11
N ALA A 64 -7.27 -4.50 0.22
CA ALA A 64 -6.40 -4.29 -0.91
C ALA A 64 -6.28 -5.56 -1.76
N THR A 65 -6.51 -5.40 -3.07
CA THR A 65 -6.44 -6.46 -4.07
C THR A 65 -5.95 -5.91 -5.41
N THR A 66 -5.54 -6.80 -6.28
CA THR A 66 -5.06 -6.50 -7.63
C THR A 66 -6.19 -6.66 -8.65
N ILE A 67 -6.50 -5.62 -9.41
CA ILE A 67 -7.40 -5.69 -10.57
C ILE A 67 -6.71 -5.04 -11.75
N GLU A 68 -6.57 -5.77 -12.86
CA GLU A 68 -5.90 -5.27 -14.09
C GLU A 68 -4.52 -4.63 -13.82
N SER A 69 -3.71 -5.27 -12.97
CA SER A 69 -2.37 -4.80 -12.56
C SER A 69 -2.35 -3.43 -11.85
N LYS A 70 -3.49 -3.00 -11.32
CA LYS A 70 -3.65 -1.81 -10.48
C LYS A 70 -4.17 -2.20 -9.11
N LEU A 71 -3.87 -1.38 -8.11
CA LEU A 71 -4.30 -1.62 -6.74
C LEU A 71 -5.70 -1.04 -6.50
N PHE A 72 -6.58 -1.89 -5.98
CA PHE A 72 -7.94 -1.53 -5.60
C PHE A 72 -8.26 -2.02 -4.19
N ALA A 73 -9.28 -1.43 -3.58
CA ALA A 73 -9.89 -1.87 -2.34
C ALA A 73 -11.29 -2.43 -2.63
N VAL A 74 -11.52 -3.70 -2.31
CA VAL A 74 -12.83 -4.35 -2.47
C VAL A 74 -13.62 -4.29 -1.16
N LEU A 75 -14.87 -3.84 -1.25
CA LEU A 75 -15.76 -3.58 -0.09
C LEU A 75 -16.63 -4.79 0.30
N GLY A 76 -16.55 -5.90 -0.46
CA GLY A 76 -17.36 -7.11 -0.25
C GLY A 76 -16.69 -8.14 0.68
N GLN A 77 -17.49 -9.07 1.22
CA GLN A 77 -17.04 -10.14 2.14
C GLN A 77 -16.86 -11.52 1.47
N ASP A 78 -17.30 -11.69 0.22
CA ASP A 78 -17.40 -13.02 -0.42
C ASP A 78 -16.21 -13.42 -1.31
N GLU A 79 -15.24 -12.52 -1.51
CA GLU A 79 -14.04 -12.83 -2.30
C GLU A 79 -12.88 -13.29 -1.41
N ALA A 80 -12.08 -14.23 -1.91
CA ALA A 80 -10.85 -14.64 -1.26
C ALA A 80 -9.93 -13.41 -1.16
N LEU A 81 -9.75 -12.90 0.06
CA LEU A 81 -8.97 -11.70 0.31
C LEU A 81 -7.50 -11.92 -0.09
N GLU A 82 -6.98 -11.03 -0.93
CA GLU A 82 -5.59 -11.10 -1.36
C GLU A 82 -4.66 -10.80 -0.18
N LYS A 83 -3.74 -11.73 0.09
CA LYS A 83 -2.71 -11.59 1.13
C LYS A 83 -1.44 -11.03 0.51
N TRP A 84 -0.76 -10.20 1.28
CA TRP A 84 0.47 -9.52 0.87
C TRP A 84 1.65 -9.96 1.74
N ALA A 85 2.83 -10.09 1.15
CA ALA A 85 4.10 -10.21 1.85
C ALA A 85 4.69 -8.81 2.08
N ILE A 86 4.90 -8.43 3.33
CA ILE A 86 5.50 -7.15 3.71
C ILE A 86 6.89 -7.41 4.28
N GLU A 87 7.91 -6.93 3.57
CA GLU A 87 9.32 -7.20 3.89
C GLU A 87 10.08 -5.92 4.19
N ALA A 88 10.72 -5.88 5.36
CA ALA A 88 11.52 -4.74 5.79
C ALA A 88 12.78 -4.57 4.94
N GLN A 89 13.10 -3.31 4.61
CA GLN A 89 14.29 -2.91 3.84
C GLN A 89 15.19 -1.97 4.69
N PRO A 90 15.73 -2.44 5.83
CA PRO A 90 16.43 -1.59 6.79
C PRO A 90 17.69 -0.95 6.24
N HIS A 91 18.31 -1.54 5.21
CA HIS A 91 19.48 -0.97 4.53
C HIS A 91 19.15 0.22 3.64
N GLN A 92 17.87 0.50 3.37
CA GLN A 92 17.42 1.64 2.56
C GLN A 92 16.76 2.74 3.40
N GLY A 93 16.60 2.54 4.71
CA GLY A 93 16.01 3.49 5.65
C GLY A 93 15.18 2.81 6.73
N ASP A 94 14.87 3.54 7.78
CA ASP A 94 14.03 3.07 8.87
C ASP A 94 12.56 2.98 8.43
N ASN A 95 11.83 1.99 8.95
CA ASN A 95 10.41 1.76 8.66
C ASN A 95 10.04 1.64 7.18
N LEU A 96 11.00 1.30 6.31
CA LEU A 96 10.77 1.08 4.90
C LEU A 96 10.52 -0.40 4.59
N TYR A 97 9.52 -0.64 3.76
CA TYR A 97 9.07 -1.97 3.38
C TYR A 97 8.79 -2.05 1.89
N THR A 98 8.92 -3.26 1.34
CA THR A 98 8.27 -3.63 0.08
C THR A 98 6.95 -4.34 0.38
N ILE A 99 5.94 -4.13 -0.45
CA ILE A 99 4.64 -4.81 -0.37
C ILE A 99 4.50 -5.65 -1.63
N LYS A 100 4.47 -6.98 -1.47
CA LYS A 100 4.55 -7.95 -2.57
C LYS A 100 3.40 -8.94 -2.49
N LYS A 101 3.08 -9.58 -3.61
CA LYS A 101 2.30 -10.81 -3.59
C LYS A 101 3.08 -11.88 -2.83
N THR A 102 2.36 -12.81 -2.19
CA THR A 102 2.97 -13.88 -1.40
C THR A 102 3.83 -14.85 -2.23
N ASP A 103 3.62 -14.90 -3.54
CA ASP A 103 4.42 -15.66 -4.51
C ASP A 103 5.61 -14.89 -5.10
N ASP A 104 5.87 -13.66 -4.65
CA ASP A 104 6.94 -12.76 -5.11
C ASP A 104 6.86 -12.35 -6.60
N SER A 105 5.73 -12.62 -7.27
CA SER A 105 5.57 -12.34 -8.71
C SER A 105 5.42 -10.86 -9.04
N ALA A 106 4.87 -10.08 -8.11
CA ALA A 106 4.57 -8.67 -8.27
C ALA A 106 4.52 -7.96 -6.91
N GLY A 107 4.61 -6.63 -6.91
CA GLY A 107 4.42 -5.80 -5.74
C GLY A 107 3.90 -4.43 -6.08
N TRP A 108 3.64 -3.64 -5.04
CA TRP A 108 3.12 -2.28 -5.18
C TRP A 108 4.19 -1.35 -5.75
N ILE A 109 3.79 -0.52 -6.70
CA ILE A 109 4.66 0.43 -7.39
C ILE A 109 3.89 1.73 -7.58
N GLN A 110 4.30 2.81 -6.92
CA GLN A 110 3.83 4.15 -7.30
C GLN A 110 4.36 4.48 -8.69
N THR A 111 3.46 4.89 -9.57
CA THR A 111 3.79 5.37 -10.90
C THR A 111 3.72 6.89 -10.97
N THR A 112 4.12 7.47 -12.10
CA THR A 112 3.86 8.87 -12.43
C THR A 112 2.60 9.04 -13.29
N GLU A 113 1.81 7.98 -13.49
CA GLU A 113 0.50 8.06 -14.16
C GLU A 113 -0.49 8.74 -13.22
N VAL A 114 -1.09 9.84 -13.68
CA VAL A 114 -2.12 10.54 -12.92
C VAL A 114 -3.35 9.65 -12.83
N GLY A 115 -3.93 9.53 -11.64
CA GLY A 115 -5.16 8.80 -11.42
C GLY A 115 -6.36 9.45 -12.11
N THR A 116 -7.53 8.83 -11.99
CA THR A 116 -8.77 9.43 -12.50
C THR A 116 -9.22 10.60 -11.64
N GLU A 117 -8.77 10.65 -10.39
CA GLU A 117 -8.99 11.74 -9.45
C GLU A 117 -7.82 12.73 -9.49
N PRO A 118 -8.07 14.04 -9.30
CA PRO A 118 -7.01 15.04 -9.26
C PRO A 118 -6.03 14.78 -8.12
N ASP A 119 -4.80 15.26 -8.28
CA ASP A 119 -3.76 15.22 -7.24
C ASP A 119 -3.47 13.80 -6.72
N SER A 120 -3.58 12.81 -7.62
CA SER A 120 -3.38 11.40 -7.31
C SER A 120 -2.52 10.71 -8.37
N PHE A 121 -1.69 9.76 -7.95
CA PHE A 121 -0.94 8.88 -8.84
C PHE A 121 -1.36 7.43 -8.66
N VAL A 122 -1.34 6.66 -9.75
CA VAL A 122 -1.73 5.25 -9.74
C VAL A 122 -0.69 4.41 -8.99
N ILE A 123 -1.17 3.53 -8.10
CA ILE A 123 -0.38 2.40 -7.58
C ILE A 123 -0.62 1.18 -8.48
N ASN A 124 0.41 0.79 -9.21
CA ASN A 124 0.41 -0.45 -9.98
C ASN A 124 0.81 -1.63 -9.09
N VAL A 125 0.37 -2.82 -9.49
CA VAL A 125 0.85 -4.10 -8.96
C VAL A 125 1.55 -4.84 -10.10
N GLY A 126 2.88 -4.89 -10.04
CA GLY A 126 3.70 -5.47 -11.11
C GLY A 126 5.09 -5.89 -10.65
N PRO A 127 5.92 -6.44 -11.55
CA PRO A 127 7.27 -6.90 -11.21
C PRO A 127 8.12 -5.77 -10.61
N LEU A 128 8.72 -6.03 -9.44
CA LEU A 128 9.56 -5.04 -8.78
C LEU A 128 10.89 -4.89 -9.51
N THR A 129 11.22 -3.67 -9.89
CA THR A 129 12.53 -3.35 -10.47
C THR A 129 13.53 -3.08 -9.35
N VAL A 130 14.69 -3.72 -9.44
CA VAL A 130 15.76 -3.60 -8.45
C VAL A 130 17.07 -3.19 -9.12
N ARG A 131 17.94 -2.55 -8.35
CA ARG A 131 19.34 -2.36 -8.72
C ARG A 131 20.16 -3.55 -8.27
N GLU A 132 21.02 -4.04 -9.16
CA GLU A 132 21.97 -5.11 -8.85
C GLU A 132 23.01 -4.60 -7.84
N SER A 133 22.83 -4.97 -6.58
CA SER A 133 23.74 -4.68 -5.46
C SER A 133 23.60 -5.74 -4.37
N LEU A 134 24.51 -5.73 -3.38
CA LEU A 134 24.42 -6.59 -2.21
C LEU A 134 24.48 -5.74 -0.92
N PRO A 135 23.38 -5.58 -0.16
CA PRO A 135 22.03 -6.09 -0.44
C PRO A 135 21.38 -5.44 -1.67
N VAL A 136 20.36 -6.10 -2.23
CA VAL A 136 19.58 -5.59 -3.37
C VAL A 136 18.93 -4.25 -3.00
N GLN A 137 18.93 -3.30 -3.93
CA GLN A 137 18.31 -1.99 -3.71
C GLN A 137 17.04 -1.84 -4.57
N TYR A 138 15.89 -1.72 -3.91
CA TYR A 138 14.63 -1.39 -4.56
C TYR A 138 14.58 0.08 -4.96
N LEU A 139 13.85 0.39 -6.03
CA LEU A 139 13.57 1.76 -6.43
C LEU A 139 12.65 2.46 -5.40
N PRO A 140 12.75 3.78 -5.23
CA PRO A 140 11.88 4.54 -4.32
C PRO A 140 10.38 4.34 -4.57
N SER A 141 9.98 4.13 -5.83
CA SER A 141 8.59 3.83 -6.24
C SER A 141 8.03 2.53 -5.66
N SER A 142 8.88 1.63 -5.18
CA SER A 142 8.50 0.33 -4.62
C SER A 142 8.79 0.23 -3.12
N LEU A 143 9.16 1.35 -2.49
CA LEU A 143 9.45 1.43 -1.06
C LEU A 143 8.36 2.23 -0.37
N PHE A 144 7.78 1.64 0.66
CA PHE A 144 6.68 2.21 1.42
C PHE A 144 7.07 2.32 2.89
N GLU A 145 6.88 3.52 3.45
CA GLU A 145 7.04 3.77 4.86
C GLU A 145 5.73 3.46 5.59
N PHE A 146 5.81 2.65 6.65
CA PHE A 146 4.68 2.37 7.54
C PHE A 146 4.86 3.18 8.82
N VAL A 147 3.99 4.16 9.05
CA VAL A 147 4.01 5.01 10.25
C VAL A 147 2.81 4.63 11.12
N PRO A 148 3.01 4.11 12.34
CA PRO A 148 1.91 3.70 13.20
C PRO A 148 1.08 4.92 13.63
N VAL A 149 -0.24 4.79 13.55
CA VAL A 149 -1.17 5.76 14.14
C VAL A 149 -1.33 5.38 15.61
N ILE A 150 -0.70 6.14 16.49
CA ILE A 150 -0.87 5.96 17.93
C ILE A 150 -2.22 6.58 18.28
N ASP A 151 -3.18 5.76 18.73
CA ASP A 151 -4.37 6.28 19.42
C ASP A 151 -3.88 7.02 20.66
N ILE A 152 -3.93 8.35 20.62
CA ILE A 152 -3.90 9.14 21.84
C ILE A 152 -5.28 8.91 22.46
N GLU A 153 -5.37 7.96 23.40
CA GLU A 153 -6.53 7.88 24.29
C GLU A 153 -6.80 9.29 24.84
N GLN A 154 -7.94 9.87 24.45
CA GLN A 154 -8.47 11.10 25.05
C GLN A 154 -9.34 10.76 26.26
#